data_AF-A0A9C8I883-F1
#
_entry.id   AF-A0A9C8I883-F1
#
_cell.length_a   1.000
_cell.length_b   1.000
_cell.length_c   1.000
_cell.angle_alpha   90.00
_cell.angle_beta   90.00
_cell.angle_gamma   90.00
#
_symmetry.space_group_name_H-M   'P 1'
#
loop_
_entity.id
_entity.type
_entity.pdbx_description
1 polymer ?
#
loop_
_entity_poly.entity_id
_entity_poly.type
_entity_poly.pdbx_seq_one_letter_code
_entity_poly.pdbx_strand_id
1 'polypeptide(L)'
;MTNSQNDSANGFDRAVDERISEYDNETLFDTLEARVAKIPEIASRVARKHWAEIEKDQTPFRTGLLVLAILCIVVMYPDYWRFSRNLDLILVFIMLVGILILVPYHLKVLANRFARAWSIISSDGELFRFLRDSSFMLGYPVEMGSADEMVESRFEAGFPDVVRSIEGYLRKIALPDPYPLDAPAGIVVPASTLRNPLGGETHRVYEVEYRGSFVRLFSIRVAADESGCDVGTGFPFRPVRAESRDRLAENIADRIIDRFLAAKILADLRDAAGVPAMPIPIESGETINAERVRFNRT
;
A
#
# COMPACT_ATOMS: atom_id res chain seq x y z
N MET A 1 58.78 -7.83 -2.56
CA MET A 1 57.83 -7.45 -1.49
C MET A 1 56.55 -6.98 -2.16
N THR A 2 55.68 -7.88 -2.58
CA THR A 2 54.38 -7.59 -3.24
C THR A 2 53.56 -8.87 -3.17
N ASN A 3 52.96 -9.19 -2.03
CA ASN A 3 52.01 -10.30 -1.93
C ASN A 3 50.98 -10.19 -0.80
N SER A 4 51.03 -9.16 0.07
CA SER A 4 50.06 -9.04 1.17
C SER A 4 48.83 -8.18 0.86
N GLN A 5 48.74 -7.56 -0.33
CA GLN A 5 47.59 -6.73 -0.72
C GLN A 5 46.57 -7.48 -1.59
N ASN A 6 46.95 -8.59 -2.25
CA ASN A 6 46.02 -9.41 -3.04
C ASN A 6 45.20 -10.38 -2.18
N ASP A 7 45.74 -10.85 -1.06
CA ASP A 7 45.02 -11.77 -0.16
C ASP A 7 43.92 -11.06 0.66
N SER A 8 44.05 -9.77 0.93
CA SER A 8 43.02 -8.98 1.62
C SER A 8 41.83 -8.62 0.73
N ALA A 9 42.06 -8.42 -0.58
CA ALA A 9 40.98 -8.16 -1.54
C ALA A 9 40.18 -9.45 -1.80
N ASN A 10 40.88 -10.57 -2.05
CA ASN A 10 40.24 -11.87 -2.24
C ASN A 10 39.53 -12.40 -0.98
N GLY A 11 39.99 -12.05 0.22
CA GLY A 11 39.32 -12.42 1.48
C GLY A 11 38.06 -11.60 1.77
N PHE A 12 38.01 -10.35 1.32
CA PHE A 12 36.82 -9.50 1.45
C PHE A 12 35.76 -9.88 0.42
N ASP A 13 36.16 -10.11 -0.83
CA ASP A 13 35.26 -10.57 -1.90
C ASP A 13 34.69 -11.96 -1.56
N ARG A 14 35.51 -12.86 -1.01
CA ARG A 14 35.03 -14.19 -0.57
C ARG A 14 34.12 -14.15 0.65
N ALA A 15 34.28 -13.18 1.56
CA ALA A 15 33.38 -12.99 2.70
C ALA A 15 32.06 -12.30 2.31
N VAL A 16 32.09 -11.46 1.28
CA VAL A 16 30.89 -10.90 0.64
C VAL A 16 30.17 -12.00 -0.15
N ASP A 17 30.89 -12.82 -0.91
CA ASP A 17 30.34 -13.97 -1.65
C ASP A 17 29.81 -15.06 -0.71
N GLU A 18 30.49 -15.35 0.41
CA GLU A 18 30.01 -16.30 1.42
C GLU A 18 28.75 -15.76 2.12
N ARG A 19 28.69 -14.46 2.45
CA ARG A 19 27.47 -13.82 2.98
C ARG A 19 26.32 -13.76 1.97
N ILE A 20 26.61 -13.58 0.68
CA ILE A 20 25.60 -13.62 -0.39
C ILE A 20 25.11 -15.05 -0.61
N SER A 21 25.97 -16.06 -0.43
CA SER A 21 25.62 -17.49 -0.56
C SER A 21 24.77 -18.06 0.59
N GLU A 22 24.75 -17.41 1.76
CA GLU A 22 23.90 -17.77 2.91
C GLU A 22 22.48 -17.15 2.85
N TYR A 23 22.19 -16.32 1.84
CA TYR A 23 20.85 -15.77 1.64
C TYR A 23 19.92 -16.79 0.98
N ASP A 24 19.34 -17.66 1.80
CA ASP A 24 18.17 -18.51 1.51
C ASP A 24 16.88 -17.69 1.18
N ASN A 25 17.04 -16.38 0.96
CA ASN A 25 15.99 -15.40 0.66
C ASN A 25 15.48 -15.50 -0.78
N GLU A 26 16.20 -16.15 -1.70
CA GLU A 26 15.72 -16.36 -3.07
C GLU A 26 14.29 -16.93 -3.05
N THR A 27 13.99 -17.89 -2.18
CA THR A 27 12.65 -18.51 -2.12
C THR A 27 11.57 -17.66 -1.43
N LEU A 28 11.93 -16.71 -0.56
CA LEU A 28 10.97 -16.11 0.38
C LEU A 28 10.01 -15.15 -0.32
N PHE A 29 10.47 -14.41 -1.33
CA PHE A 29 9.67 -13.45 -2.09
C PHE A 29 9.36 -13.86 -3.53
N ASP A 30 9.88 -14.99 -4.03
CA ASP A 30 9.61 -15.49 -5.38
C ASP A 30 8.11 -15.57 -5.72
N THR A 31 7.31 -16.05 -4.77
CA THR A 31 5.85 -16.16 -4.96
C THR A 31 5.19 -14.78 -5.07
N LEU A 32 5.70 -13.78 -4.33
CA LEU A 32 5.24 -12.40 -4.42
C LEU A 32 5.63 -11.81 -5.78
N GLU A 33 6.90 -11.96 -6.17
CA GLU A 33 7.46 -11.43 -7.40
C GLU A 33 6.77 -11.98 -8.66
N ALA A 34 6.57 -13.31 -8.72
CA ALA A 34 5.85 -13.97 -9.80
C ALA A 34 4.39 -13.50 -9.93
N ARG A 35 3.78 -13.08 -8.82
CA ARG A 35 2.40 -12.59 -8.79
C ARG A 35 2.31 -11.12 -9.15
N VAL A 36 3.25 -10.31 -8.70
CA VAL A 36 3.32 -8.89 -9.01
C VAL A 36 3.53 -8.65 -10.51
N ALA A 37 4.29 -9.52 -11.18
CA ALA A 37 4.49 -9.45 -12.63
C ALA A 37 3.17 -9.46 -13.46
N LYS A 38 2.09 -10.06 -12.94
CA LYS A 38 0.79 -10.13 -13.63
C LYS A 38 -0.12 -8.92 -13.35
N ILE A 39 0.20 -8.11 -12.35
CA ILE A 39 -0.65 -7.00 -11.89
C ILE A 39 -0.86 -5.94 -12.98
N PRO A 40 0.17 -5.47 -13.71
CA PRO A 40 -0.02 -4.41 -14.71
C PRO A 40 -1.03 -4.77 -15.79
N GLU A 41 -1.03 -6.03 -16.23
CA GLU A 41 -1.97 -6.52 -17.26
C GLU A 41 -3.42 -6.54 -16.73
N ILE A 42 -3.62 -7.06 -15.52
CA ILE A 42 -4.95 -7.14 -14.88
C ILE A 42 -5.47 -5.75 -14.58
N ALA A 43 -4.65 -4.88 -13.98
CA ALA A 43 -5.02 -3.50 -13.68
C ALA A 43 -5.40 -2.73 -14.95
N SER A 44 -4.66 -2.93 -16.05
CA SER A 44 -4.99 -2.33 -17.35
C SER A 44 -6.32 -2.84 -17.92
N ARG A 45 -6.63 -4.13 -17.76
CA ARG A 45 -7.92 -4.71 -18.20
C ARG A 45 -9.09 -4.18 -17.37
N VAL A 46 -8.95 -4.17 -16.05
CA VAL A 46 -9.97 -3.63 -15.12
C VAL A 46 -10.20 -2.14 -15.38
N ALA A 47 -9.13 -1.35 -15.52
CA ALA A 47 -9.23 0.06 -15.85
C ALA A 47 -9.96 0.28 -17.19
N ARG A 48 -9.63 -0.47 -18.24
CA ARG A 48 -10.34 -0.39 -19.54
C ARG A 48 -11.83 -0.70 -19.41
N LYS A 49 -12.19 -1.73 -18.64
CA LYS A 49 -13.57 -2.17 -18.45
C LYS A 49 -14.42 -1.09 -17.78
N HIS A 50 -13.89 -0.44 -16.75
CA HIS A 50 -14.64 0.51 -15.92
C HIS A 50 -14.41 1.98 -16.28
N TRP A 51 -13.49 2.28 -17.22
CA TRP A 51 -13.13 3.66 -17.57
C TRP A 51 -14.33 4.48 -18.07
N ALA A 52 -15.17 3.92 -18.93
CA ALA A 52 -16.30 4.65 -19.51
C ALA A 52 -17.33 5.08 -18.45
N GLU A 53 -17.47 4.33 -17.37
CA GLU A 53 -18.34 4.67 -16.24
C GLU A 53 -17.70 5.78 -15.39
N ILE A 54 -16.40 5.64 -15.11
CA ILE A 54 -15.62 6.63 -14.33
C ILE A 54 -15.50 7.96 -15.09
N GLU A 55 -15.34 7.94 -16.41
CA GLU A 55 -15.21 9.15 -17.24
C GLU A 55 -16.51 9.98 -17.26
N LYS A 56 -17.67 9.32 -17.29
CA LYS A 56 -18.97 9.99 -17.18
C LYS A 56 -19.10 10.74 -15.86
N ASP A 57 -18.51 10.23 -14.79
CA ASP A 57 -18.48 10.89 -13.50
C ASP A 57 -17.50 12.08 -13.44
N GLN A 58 -16.59 12.25 -14.40
CA GLN A 58 -15.65 13.38 -14.43
C GLN A 58 -16.20 14.64 -15.10
N THR A 59 -17.03 14.49 -16.13
CA THR A 59 -17.56 15.62 -16.92
C THR A 59 -18.35 16.64 -16.08
N PRO A 60 -19.31 16.27 -15.21
CA PRO A 60 -20.01 17.26 -14.37
C PRO A 60 -19.11 17.94 -13.33
N PHE A 61 -17.95 17.36 -12.96
CA PHE A 61 -16.98 18.03 -12.09
C PHE A 61 -16.28 19.18 -12.82
N ARG A 62 -15.77 18.91 -14.03
CA ARG A 62 -15.08 19.91 -14.85
C ARG A 62 -15.99 21.10 -15.16
N THR A 63 -17.28 20.83 -15.44
CA THR A 63 -18.28 21.88 -15.65
C THR A 63 -18.51 22.72 -14.39
N GLY A 64 -18.61 22.11 -13.21
CA GLY A 64 -18.77 22.83 -11.94
C GLY A 64 -17.56 23.70 -11.60
N LEU A 65 -16.35 23.19 -11.81
CA LEU A 65 -15.11 23.93 -11.59
C LEU A 65 -14.94 25.08 -12.59
N LEU A 66 -15.37 24.88 -13.84
CA LEU A 66 -15.40 25.92 -14.87
C LEU A 66 -16.36 27.05 -14.49
N VAL A 67 -17.56 26.74 -14.00
CA VAL A 67 -18.53 27.75 -13.52
C VAL A 67 -17.94 28.57 -12.36
N LEU A 68 -17.28 27.91 -11.41
CA LEU A 68 -16.61 28.59 -10.30
C LEU A 68 -15.46 29.48 -10.79
N ALA A 69 -14.65 29.01 -11.74
CA ALA A 69 -13.59 29.81 -12.35
C ALA A 69 -14.14 31.06 -13.07
N ILE A 70 -15.24 30.91 -13.81
CA ILE A 70 -15.92 32.03 -14.49
C ILE A 70 -16.44 33.06 -13.46
N LEU A 71 -17.06 32.61 -12.37
CA LEU A 71 -17.53 33.50 -11.30
C LEU A 71 -16.39 34.30 -10.66
N CYS A 72 -15.25 33.65 -10.40
CA CYS A 72 -14.04 34.32 -9.89
C CYS A 72 -13.50 35.37 -10.89
N ILE A 73 -13.48 35.06 -12.19
CA ILE A 73 -13.03 35.99 -13.23
C ILE A 73 -13.96 37.21 -13.31
N VAL A 74 -15.28 37.02 -13.26
CA VAL A 74 -16.27 38.12 -13.29
C VAL A 74 -16.03 39.11 -12.14
N VAL A 75 -15.62 38.63 -10.96
CA VAL A 75 -15.35 39.48 -9.79
C VAL A 75 -13.97 40.11 -9.78
N MET A 76 -12.96 39.52 -10.45
CA MET A 76 -11.63 40.13 -10.59
C MET A 76 -11.60 41.34 -11.54
N TYR A 77 -12.68 41.63 -12.27
CA TYR A 77 -12.81 42.80 -13.15
C TYR A 77 -13.86 43.80 -12.65
N PRO A 78 -13.77 44.32 -11.41
CA PRO A 78 -14.75 45.27 -10.88
C PRO A 78 -14.77 46.58 -11.67
N ASP A 79 -13.65 47.00 -12.26
CA ASP A 79 -13.54 48.24 -13.05
C ASP A 79 -14.40 48.23 -14.32
N TYR A 80 -14.81 47.05 -14.80
CA TYR A 80 -15.67 46.89 -15.96
C TYR A 80 -17.16 47.05 -15.63
N TRP A 81 -17.53 46.87 -14.37
CA TRP A 81 -18.90 46.87 -13.89
C TRP A 81 -19.11 48.06 -12.96
N ARG A 82 -19.55 49.21 -13.49
CA ARG A 82 -19.86 50.41 -12.70
C ARG A 82 -21.11 50.22 -11.84
N PHE A 83 -21.05 49.34 -10.85
CA PHE A 83 -22.07 49.20 -9.83
C PHE A 83 -21.80 50.17 -8.67
N SER A 84 -22.82 50.41 -7.83
CA SER A 84 -22.65 51.25 -6.65
C SER A 84 -21.80 50.51 -5.61
N ARG A 85 -21.01 51.26 -4.83
CA ARG A 85 -20.08 50.73 -3.81
C ARG A 85 -20.73 49.74 -2.81
N ASN A 86 -22.03 49.86 -2.56
CA ASN A 86 -22.79 48.95 -1.70
C ASN A 86 -23.15 47.63 -2.41
N LEU A 87 -23.37 47.67 -3.72
CA LEU A 87 -23.72 46.53 -4.54
C LEU A 87 -22.49 45.65 -4.82
N ASP A 88 -21.30 46.26 -4.93
CA ASP A 88 -20.01 45.54 -5.00
C ASP A 88 -19.75 44.72 -3.73
N LEU A 89 -19.97 45.31 -2.55
CA LEU A 89 -19.82 44.61 -1.27
C LEU A 89 -20.82 43.46 -1.10
N ILE A 90 -22.06 43.64 -1.55
CA ILE A 90 -23.09 42.59 -1.53
C ILE A 90 -22.70 41.44 -2.48
N LEU A 91 -22.20 41.76 -3.68
CA LEU A 91 -21.71 40.75 -4.64
C LEU A 91 -20.54 39.97 -4.08
N VAL A 92 -19.53 40.63 -3.50
CA VAL A 92 -18.38 39.98 -2.86
C VAL A 92 -18.84 39.08 -1.71
N PHE A 93 -19.77 39.54 -0.86
CA PHE A 93 -20.29 38.74 0.24
C PHE A 93 -21.06 37.50 -0.22
N ILE A 94 -21.96 37.64 -1.20
CA ILE A 94 -22.68 36.51 -1.83
C ILE A 94 -21.68 35.51 -2.42
N MET A 95 -20.62 36.00 -3.06
CA MET A 95 -19.61 35.12 -3.64
C MET A 95 -18.77 34.41 -2.58
N LEU A 96 -18.42 35.07 -1.48
CA LEU A 96 -17.63 34.49 -0.40
C LEU A 96 -18.45 33.41 0.33
N VAL A 97 -19.73 33.68 0.61
CA VAL A 97 -20.68 32.67 1.11
C VAL A 97 -20.87 31.54 0.10
N GLY A 98 -20.99 31.88 -1.18
CA GLY A 98 -21.09 30.93 -2.28
C GLY A 98 -19.89 29.98 -2.33
N ILE A 99 -18.66 30.50 -2.30
CA ILE A 99 -17.41 29.73 -2.25
C ILE A 99 -17.36 28.86 -0.98
N LEU A 100 -17.71 29.43 0.18
CA LEU A 100 -17.68 28.73 1.46
C LEU A 100 -18.64 27.52 1.49
N ILE A 101 -19.72 27.56 0.70
CA ILE A 101 -20.67 26.44 0.55
C ILE A 101 -20.24 25.52 -0.60
N LEU A 102 -19.81 26.07 -1.74
CA LEU A 102 -19.45 25.30 -2.93
C LEU A 102 -18.20 24.44 -2.69
N VAL A 103 -17.17 24.98 -2.02
CA VAL A 103 -15.89 24.27 -1.85
C VAL A 103 -16.07 23.01 -1.00
N PRO A 104 -16.67 23.03 0.22
CA PRO A 104 -16.92 21.81 0.98
C PRO A 104 -17.86 20.85 0.27
N TYR A 105 -18.89 21.36 -0.43
CA TYR A 105 -19.80 20.54 -1.22
C TYR A 105 -19.04 19.81 -2.34
N HIS A 106 -18.20 20.50 -3.10
CA HIS A 106 -17.38 19.90 -4.15
C HIS A 106 -16.34 18.93 -3.60
N LEU A 107 -15.69 19.24 -2.47
CA LEU A 107 -14.78 18.30 -1.80
C LEU A 107 -15.50 17.02 -1.37
N LYS A 108 -16.70 17.13 -0.80
CA LYS A 108 -17.53 15.98 -0.42
C LYS A 108 -18.01 15.17 -1.63
N VAL A 109 -18.40 15.85 -2.70
CA VAL A 109 -18.78 15.22 -3.97
C VAL A 109 -17.59 14.49 -4.59
N LEU A 110 -16.39 15.07 -4.54
CA LEU A 110 -15.16 14.45 -5.01
C LEU A 110 -14.84 13.17 -4.22
N ALA A 111 -14.87 13.24 -2.89
CA ALA A 111 -14.65 12.09 -2.01
C ALA A 111 -15.66 10.95 -2.29
N ASN A 112 -16.95 11.28 -2.40
CA ASN A 112 -18.00 10.30 -2.70
C ASN A 112 -17.91 9.70 -4.12
N ARG A 113 -17.26 10.39 -5.06
CA ARG A 113 -16.99 9.85 -6.40
C ARG A 113 -15.83 8.86 -6.37
N PHE A 114 -14.75 9.20 -5.68
CA PHE A 114 -13.65 8.27 -5.48
C PHE A 114 -14.10 7.00 -4.78
N ALA A 115 -14.92 7.12 -3.72
CA ALA A 115 -15.51 5.96 -3.05
C ALA A 115 -16.36 5.09 -3.99
N ARG A 116 -17.13 5.68 -4.91
CA ARG A 116 -17.94 4.94 -5.88
C ARG A 116 -17.11 4.27 -6.98
N ALA A 117 -16.16 5.00 -7.58
CA ALA A 117 -15.23 4.42 -8.54
C ALA A 117 -14.47 3.24 -7.92
N TRP A 118 -14.06 3.40 -6.66
CA TRP A 118 -13.42 2.34 -5.89
C TRP A 118 -14.35 1.14 -5.65
N SER A 119 -15.61 1.37 -5.29
CA SER A 119 -16.60 0.30 -5.11
C SER A 119 -16.85 -0.50 -6.39
N ILE A 120 -16.84 0.16 -7.55
CA ILE A 120 -16.97 -0.50 -8.86
C ILE A 120 -15.76 -1.40 -9.13
N ILE A 121 -14.56 -0.91 -8.84
CA ILE A 121 -13.32 -1.68 -9.02
C ILE A 121 -13.25 -2.85 -8.03
N SER A 122 -13.59 -2.63 -6.76
CA SER A 122 -13.55 -3.66 -5.71
C SER A 122 -14.58 -4.78 -5.90
N SER A 123 -15.64 -4.53 -6.67
CA SER A 123 -16.68 -5.52 -7.00
C SER A 123 -16.40 -6.24 -8.34
N ASP A 124 -15.27 -5.96 -9.00
CA ASP A 124 -14.94 -6.62 -10.24
C ASP A 124 -14.61 -8.12 -10.03
N GLY A 125 -15.36 -9.00 -10.69
CA GLY A 125 -15.22 -10.45 -10.51
C GLY A 125 -13.89 -11.03 -11.02
N GLU A 126 -13.24 -10.41 -12.00
CA GLU A 126 -11.92 -10.85 -12.45
C GLU A 126 -10.86 -10.47 -11.42
N LEU A 127 -10.90 -9.24 -10.94
CA LEU A 127 -10.02 -8.78 -9.86
C LEU A 127 -10.22 -9.63 -8.60
N PHE A 128 -11.47 -9.89 -8.21
CA PHE A 128 -11.80 -10.73 -7.05
C PHE A 128 -11.15 -12.11 -7.15
N ARG A 129 -11.31 -12.81 -8.28
CA ARG A 129 -10.69 -14.12 -8.49
C ARG A 129 -9.17 -14.05 -8.43
N PHE A 130 -8.57 -13.02 -9.03
CA PHE A 130 -7.13 -12.84 -8.99
C PHE A 130 -6.60 -12.61 -7.58
N LEU A 131 -7.26 -11.75 -6.79
CA LEU A 131 -6.91 -11.50 -5.39
C LEU A 131 -7.05 -12.78 -4.58
N ARG A 132 -8.19 -13.47 -4.68
CA ARG A 132 -8.44 -14.76 -4.01
C ARG A 132 -7.38 -15.81 -4.33
N ASP A 133 -7.08 -16.03 -5.61
CA ASP A 133 -6.10 -17.03 -6.03
C ASP A 133 -4.69 -16.68 -5.55
N SER A 134 -4.41 -15.38 -5.41
CA SER A 134 -3.16 -14.87 -4.83
C SER A 134 -3.13 -15.04 -3.31
N SER A 135 -4.26 -14.86 -2.61
CA SER A 135 -4.39 -15.12 -1.17
C SER A 135 -3.96 -16.54 -0.82
N PHE A 136 -4.37 -17.53 -1.62
CA PHE A 136 -3.95 -18.93 -1.42
C PHE A 136 -2.45 -19.16 -1.60
N MET A 137 -1.80 -18.38 -2.47
CA MET A 137 -0.35 -18.49 -2.66
C MET A 137 0.43 -17.76 -1.59
N LEU A 138 0.00 -16.56 -1.21
CA LEU A 138 0.67 -15.75 -0.20
C LEU A 138 0.42 -16.28 1.22
N GLY A 139 -0.65 -17.05 1.42
CA GLY A 139 -1.00 -17.61 2.73
C GLY A 139 -1.74 -16.64 3.65
N TYR A 140 -2.31 -15.58 3.09
CA TYR A 140 -3.04 -14.55 3.81
C TYR A 140 -4.15 -13.95 2.92
N PRO A 141 -5.32 -13.59 3.47
CA PRO A 141 -6.38 -12.93 2.72
C PRO A 141 -5.91 -11.62 2.08
N VAL A 142 -6.02 -11.54 0.76
CA VAL A 142 -5.81 -10.31 0.01
C VAL A 142 -7.16 -9.76 -0.42
N GLU A 143 -7.44 -8.55 0.02
CA GLU A 143 -8.62 -7.78 -0.37
C GLU A 143 -8.19 -6.42 -0.89
N MET A 144 -8.98 -5.81 -1.78
CA MET A 144 -8.69 -4.46 -2.22
C MET A 144 -8.75 -3.45 -1.05
N GLY A 145 -9.58 -3.74 -0.04
CA GLY A 145 -9.87 -2.86 1.10
C GLY A 145 -10.27 -1.45 0.65
N SER A 146 -10.29 -0.47 1.54
CA SER A 146 -10.37 0.95 1.17
C SER A 146 -9.00 1.55 0.89
N ALA A 147 -8.94 2.74 0.27
CA ALA A 147 -7.68 3.39 -0.08
C ALA A 147 -6.81 3.78 1.14
N ASP A 148 -7.39 3.89 2.33
CA ASP A 148 -6.68 4.35 3.54
C ASP A 148 -6.64 3.27 4.63
N GLU A 149 -7.19 2.10 4.34
CA GLU A 149 -7.27 1.00 5.28
C GLU A 149 -5.92 0.31 5.43
N MET A 150 -5.42 0.31 6.67
CA MET A 150 -4.32 -0.53 7.09
C MET A 150 -4.72 -2.01 7.00
N VAL A 151 -3.78 -2.87 6.61
CA VAL A 151 -4.01 -4.32 6.69
C VAL A 151 -3.56 -4.76 8.07
N GLU A 152 -4.52 -5.12 8.92
CA GLU A 152 -4.29 -5.52 10.29
C GLU A 152 -4.58 -7.01 10.50
N SER A 153 -3.93 -7.58 11.51
CA SER A 153 -4.04 -8.98 11.89
C SER A 153 -3.92 -9.09 13.41
N ARG A 154 -4.85 -9.79 14.04
CA ARG A 154 -4.81 -10.05 15.48
C ARG A 154 -3.91 -11.24 15.78
N PHE A 155 -3.01 -11.06 16.75
CA PHE A 155 -2.11 -12.06 17.30
C PHE A 155 -2.56 -12.37 18.73
N GLU A 156 -2.79 -13.64 19.03
CA GLU A 156 -3.22 -14.08 20.37
C GLU A 156 -2.07 -14.02 21.40
N ALA A 157 -0.82 -13.99 20.93
CA ALA A 157 0.34 -13.79 21.79
C ALA A 157 0.42 -12.33 22.26
N GLY A 158 0.91 -12.12 23.49
CA GLY A 158 1.01 -10.81 24.12
C GLY A 158 2.28 -10.02 23.76
N PHE A 159 2.27 -8.75 24.17
CA PHE A 159 3.42 -7.84 24.10
C PHE A 159 4.30 -8.10 25.34
N PRO A 160 5.42 -8.84 25.22
CA PRO A 160 6.48 -8.54 24.28
C PRO A 160 6.86 -9.68 23.33
N ASP A 161 6.22 -10.85 23.41
CA ASP A 161 6.64 -12.02 22.65
C ASP A 161 6.42 -11.84 21.16
N VAL A 162 5.30 -11.22 20.77
CA VAL A 162 5.03 -10.83 19.37
C VAL A 162 6.12 -9.90 18.83
N VAL A 163 6.56 -8.94 19.65
CA VAL A 163 7.65 -8.01 19.29
C VAL A 163 8.95 -8.77 19.05
N ARG A 164 9.30 -9.74 19.90
CA ARG A 164 10.51 -10.55 19.72
C ARG A 164 10.44 -11.39 18.45
N SER A 165 9.28 -11.97 18.14
CA SER A 165 9.08 -12.74 16.90
C SER A 165 9.22 -11.85 15.66
N ILE A 166 8.65 -10.65 15.69
CA ILE A 166 8.77 -9.67 14.59
C ILE A 166 10.22 -9.22 14.41
N GLU A 167 10.93 -8.85 15.47
CA GLU A 167 12.33 -8.46 15.38
C GLU A 167 13.22 -9.62 14.93
N GLY A 168 12.94 -10.84 15.37
CA GLY A 168 13.62 -12.05 14.93
C GLY A 168 13.42 -12.30 13.43
N TYR A 169 12.18 -12.20 12.95
CA TYR A 169 11.85 -12.27 11.53
C TYR A 169 12.58 -11.19 10.74
N LEU A 170 12.45 -9.91 11.12
CA LEU A 170 13.08 -8.80 10.43
C LEU A 170 14.60 -8.93 10.34
N ARG A 171 15.27 -9.40 11.41
CA ARG A 171 16.71 -9.68 11.38
C ARG A 171 17.07 -10.82 10.43
N LYS A 172 16.23 -11.85 10.36
CA LYS A 172 16.45 -13.01 9.49
C LYS A 172 16.36 -12.62 8.01
N ILE A 173 15.38 -11.81 7.65
CA ILE A 173 15.12 -11.47 6.24
C ILE A 173 15.74 -10.14 5.80
N ALA A 174 16.43 -9.44 6.71
CA ALA A 174 17.09 -8.18 6.42
C ALA A 174 18.18 -8.38 5.36
N LEU A 175 18.09 -7.60 4.30
CA LEU A 175 19.15 -7.44 3.33
C LEU A 175 20.39 -6.80 3.98
N PRO A 176 21.59 -7.10 3.48
CA PRO A 176 22.81 -6.55 4.06
C PRO A 176 22.91 -5.04 3.75
N ASP A 177 23.56 -4.30 4.65
CA ASP A 177 23.86 -2.88 4.50
C ASP A 177 25.38 -2.69 4.41
N PRO A 178 25.95 -2.24 3.28
CA PRO A 178 25.26 -1.76 2.06
C PRO A 178 24.68 -2.89 1.20
N TYR A 179 23.59 -2.59 0.51
CA TYR A 179 22.87 -3.53 -0.35
C TYR A 179 23.62 -3.79 -1.68
N PRO A 180 23.97 -5.06 -2.02
CA PRO A 180 24.54 -5.43 -3.31
C PRO A 180 23.54 -5.20 -4.44
N LEU A 181 24.00 -4.74 -5.62
CA LEU A 181 23.13 -4.53 -6.79
C LEU A 181 22.42 -5.81 -7.24
N ASP A 182 23.05 -6.96 -7.02
CA ASP A 182 22.58 -8.28 -7.47
C ASP A 182 21.87 -9.05 -6.34
N ALA A 183 21.59 -8.41 -5.21
CA ALA A 183 20.91 -9.08 -4.11
C ALA A 183 19.46 -9.44 -4.49
N PRO A 184 18.94 -10.57 -3.96
CA PRO A 184 17.58 -11.01 -4.21
C PRO A 184 16.56 -10.06 -3.58
N ALA A 185 15.28 -10.24 -3.94
CA ALA A 185 14.19 -9.50 -3.33
C ALA A 185 14.19 -9.69 -1.80
N GLY A 186 14.00 -8.61 -1.04
CA GLY A 186 14.09 -8.65 0.41
C GLY A 186 13.67 -7.35 1.09
N ILE A 187 13.88 -7.30 2.41
CA ILE A 187 13.56 -6.12 3.22
C ILE A 187 14.84 -5.44 3.68
N VAL A 188 14.94 -4.14 3.44
CA VAL A 188 15.93 -3.28 4.08
C VAL A 188 15.36 -2.78 5.39
N VAL A 189 16.05 -3.09 6.48
CA VAL A 189 15.70 -2.66 7.83
C VAL A 189 16.78 -1.69 8.32
N PRO A 190 16.49 -0.39 8.46
CA PRO A 190 17.48 0.55 8.97
C PRO A 190 17.94 0.14 10.38
N ALA A 191 19.26 0.17 10.62
CA ALA A 191 19.82 -0.25 11.92
C ALA A 191 19.27 0.55 13.11
N SER A 192 18.86 1.80 12.90
CA SER A 192 18.18 2.64 13.88
C SER A 192 16.81 2.08 14.28
N THR A 193 16.06 1.52 13.33
CA THR A 193 14.69 1.04 13.51
C THR A 193 14.61 -0.16 14.45
N LEU A 194 15.61 -1.06 14.42
CA LEU A 194 15.66 -2.21 15.34
C LEU A 194 16.21 -1.83 16.73
N ARG A 195 17.09 -0.83 16.82
CA ARG A 195 17.69 -0.42 18.10
C ARG A 195 16.75 0.44 18.94
N ASN A 196 16.02 1.35 18.30
CA ASN A 196 15.04 2.23 18.92
C ASN A 196 13.81 2.32 18.01
N PRO A 197 12.95 1.29 17.96
CA PRO A 197 11.70 1.38 17.23
C PRO A 197 10.85 2.51 17.80
N LEU A 198 10.15 3.24 16.92
CA LEU A 198 9.22 4.26 17.36
C LEU A 198 8.12 3.61 18.19
N GLY A 199 7.83 4.19 19.35
CA GLY A 199 6.74 3.75 20.21
C GLY A 199 7.10 3.67 21.69
N GLY A 200 6.38 2.84 22.45
CA GLY A 200 6.51 2.71 23.90
C GLY A 200 6.24 1.29 24.40
N GLU A 201 5.85 1.17 25.67
CA GLU A 201 5.65 -0.14 26.33
C GLU A 201 4.47 -0.94 25.80
N THR A 202 3.57 -0.30 25.04
CA THR A 202 2.34 -0.90 24.51
C THR A 202 2.23 -0.82 22.99
N HIS A 203 3.21 -0.22 22.31
CA HIS A 203 3.19 -0.09 20.86
C HIS A 203 4.59 0.01 20.27
N ARG A 204 4.81 -0.59 19.10
CA ARG A 204 6.05 -0.45 18.32
C ARG A 204 5.73 -0.25 16.85
N VAL A 205 6.55 0.56 16.19
CA VAL A 205 6.48 0.85 14.76
C VAL A 205 7.86 0.66 14.15
N TYR A 206 7.93 -0.19 13.13
CA TYR A 206 9.12 -0.44 12.33
C TYR A 206 8.93 0.12 10.94
N GLU A 207 9.72 1.10 10.56
CA GLU A 207 9.78 1.60 9.19
C GLU A 207 10.79 0.78 8.39
N VAL A 208 10.32 0.16 7.32
CA VAL A 208 11.06 -0.80 6.51
C VAL A 208 10.83 -0.55 5.02
N GLU A 209 11.77 -1.01 4.21
CA GLU A 209 11.67 -0.88 2.75
C GLU A 209 11.76 -2.26 2.10
N TYR A 210 10.78 -2.60 1.27
CA TYR A 210 10.89 -3.71 0.35
C TYR A 210 11.70 -3.30 -0.88
N ARG A 211 12.63 -4.15 -1.29
CA ARG A 211 13.37 -4.04 -2.56
C ARG A 211 13.28 -5.35 -3.32
N GLY A 212 12.87 -5.27 -4.58
CA GLY A 212 12.75 -6.39 -5.51
C GLY A 212 12.47 -5.87 -6.92
N SER A 213 11.48 -6.43 -7.64
CA SER A 213 11.02 -5.84 -8.91
C SER A 213 10.40 -4.46 -8.76
N PHE A 214 10.05 -4.08 -7.53
CA PHE A 214 9.58 -2.76 -7.14
C PHE A 214 10.18 -2.37 -5.80
N VAL A 215 10.14 -1.06 -5.49
CA VAL A 215 10.60 -0.53 -4.21
C VAL A 215 9.42 0.08 -3.45
N ARG A 216 9.24 -0.33 -2.19
CA ARG A 216 8.12 0.10 -1.35
C ARG A 216 8.54 0.33 0.09
N LEU A 217 8.37 1.56 0.55
CA LEU A 217 8.42 1.92 1.97
C LEU A 217 7.09 1.59 2.63
N PHE A 218 7.14 0.97 3.81
CA PHE A 218 5.97 0.66 4.63
C PHE A 218 6.34 0.58 6.11
N SER A 219 5.33 0.59 6.97
CA SER A 219 5.48 0.46 8.42
C SER A 219 4.84 -0.83 8.91
N ILE A 220 5.53 -1.59 9.75
CA ILE A 220 4.94 -2.66 10.55
C ILE A 220 4.61 -2.07 11.92
N ARG A 221 3.34 -2.13 12.33
CA ARG A 221 2.86 -1.59 13.60
C ARG A 221 2.40 -2.72 14.48
N VAL A 222 2.75 -2.66 15.75
CA VAL A 222 2.33 -3.60 16.79
C VAL A 222 1.72 -2.77 17.89
N ALA A 223 0.49 -3.08 18.28
CA ALA A 223 -0.20 -2.47 19.40
C ALA A 223 -0.67 -3.56 20.36
N ALA A 224 -0.42 -3.39 21.66
CA ALA A 224 -0.95 -4.28 22.67
C ALA A 224 -2.46 -4.08 22.82
N ASP A 225 -3.19 -5.18 22.93
CA ASP A 225 -4.62 -5.23 23.26
C ASP A 225 -4.82 -6.06 24.54
N GLU A 226 -5.99 -5.95 25.19
CA GLU A 226 -6.29 -6.58 26.49
C GLU A 226 -6.03 -8.09 26.55
N SER A 227 -6.08 -8.77 25.39
CA SER A 227 -5.90 -10.23 25.27
C SER A 227 -4.88 -10.65 24.19
N GLY A 228 -4.03 -9.73 23.71
CA GLY A 228 -3.08 -10.05 22.64
C GLY A 228 -2.37 -8.83 22.05
N CYS A 229 -2.09 -8.89 20.75
CA CYS A 229 -1.52 -7.77 20.00
C CYS A 229 -2.19 -7.64 18.63
N ASP A 230 -2.45 -6.42 18.20
CA ASP A 230 -2.80 -6.12 16.82
C ASP A 230 -1.51 -5.79 16.06
N VAL A 231 -1.27 -6.51 14.97
CA VAL A 231 -0.13 -6.32 14.07
C VAL A 231 -0.64 -5.89 12.71
N GLY A 232 -0.22 -4.71 12.26
CA GLY A 232 -0.64 -4.12 11.01
C GLY A 232 0.50 -3.71 10.11
N THR A 233 0.22 -3.66 8.81
CA THR A 233 1.08 -3.02 7.82
C THR A 233 0.42 -1.75 7.28
N GLY A 234 1.20 -0.68 7.21
CA GLY A 234 0.75 0.64 6.74
C GLY A 234 1.65 1.15 5.63
N PHE A 235 1.05 1.69 4.56
CA PHE A 235 1.78 2.27 3.43
C PHE A 235 1.62 3.80 3.44
N PRO A 236 2.62 4.54 2.95
CA PRO A 236 2.46 5.97 2.71
C PRO A 236 1.24 6.24 1.84
N PHE A 237 0.43 7.23 2.24
CA PHE A 237 -0.77 7.61 1.48
C PHE A 237 -0.40 8.02 0.06
N ARG A 238 -0.98 7.32 -0.93
CA ARG A 238 -0.91 7.71 -2.34
C ARG A 238 -2.28 8.20 -2.80
N PRO A 239 -2.46 9.50 -3.05
CA PRO A 239 -3.73 10.03 -3.53
C PRO A 239 -4.05 9.40 -4.89
N VAL A 240 -5.26 8.86 -5.02
CA VAL A 240 -5.73 8.28 -6.28
C VAL A 240 -5.88 9.41 -7.31
N ARG A 241 -5.09 9.34 -8.38
CA ARG A 241 -5.20 10.26 -9.52
C ARG A 241 -5.83 9.53 -10.70
N ALA A 242 -7.14 9.57 -10.85
CA ALA A 242 -7.84 8.98 -12.00
C ALA A 242 -7.92 9.96 -13.18
N GLU A 243 -6.86 10.72 -13.45
CA GLU A 243 -6.87 11.78 -14.48
C GLU A 243 -6.93 11.22 -15.91
N SER A 244 -6.45 9.99 -16.08
CA SER A 244 -6.54 9.21 -17.31
C SER A 244 -6.74 7.74 -16.99
N ARG A 245 -7.15 6.97 -18.00
CA ARG A 245 -7.27 5.51 -17.89
C ARG A 245 -5.97 4.86 -17.44
N ASP A 246 -4.85 5.29 -18.01
CA ASP A 246 -3.55 4.68 -17.72
C ASP A 246 -3.13 5.03 -16.28
N ARG A 247 -3.42 6.25 -15.80
CA ARG A 247 -3.25 6.61 -14.39
C ARG A 247 -4.16 5.82 -13.46
N LEU A 248 -5.39 5.53 -13.87
CA LEU A 248 -6.27 4.64 -13.11
C LEU A 248 -5.68 3.23 -13.00
N ALA A 249 -5.17 2.68 -14.09
CA ALA A 249 -4.50 1.38 -14.10
C ALA A 249 -3.26 1.37 -13.18
N GLU A 250 -2.42 2.40 -13.24
CA GLU A 250 -1.28 2.57 -12.33
C GLU A 250 -1.73 2.58 -10.86
N ASN A 251 -2.77 3.35 -10.51
CA ASN A 251 -3.28 3.39 -9.13
C ASN A 251 -3.83 2.04 -8.67
N ILE A 252 -4.56 1.33 -9.53
CA ILE A 252 -5.06 -0.02 -9.23
C ILE A 252 -3.87 -0.96 -8.99
N ALA A 253 -2.88 -0.93 -9.88
CA ALA A 253 -1.70 -1.78 -9.79
C ALA A 253 -0.93 -1.53 -8.48
N ASP A 254 -0.63 -0.27 -8.18
CA ASP A 254 0.08 0.14 -6.98
C ASP A 254 -0.62 -0.36 -5.70
N ARG A 255 -1.95 -0.27 -5.66
CA ARG A 255 -2.74 -0.72 -4.51
C ARG A 255 -2.75 -2.24 -4.36
N ILE A 256 -2.85 -2.98 -5.47
CA ILE A 256 -2.76 -4.45 -5.42
C ILE A 256 -1.37 -4.87 -4.95
N ILE A 257 -0.31 -4.21 -5.42
CA ILE A 257 1.07 -4.45 -4.99
C ILE A 257 1.21 -4.24 -3.48
N ASP A 258 0.71 -3.11 -2.96
CA ASP A 258 0.76 -2.81 -1.53
C ASP A 258 0.00 -3.89 -0.72
N ARG A 259 -1.18 -4.33 -1.17
CA ARG A 259 -1.96 -5.42 -0.53
C ARG A 259 -1.27 -6.77 -0.60
N PHE A 260 -0.58 -7.09 -1.70
CA PHE A 260 0.16 -8.35 -1.85
C PHE A 260 1.37 -8.38 -0.92
N LEU A 261 2.12 -7.27 -0.86
CA LEU A 261 3.25 -7.14 0.06
C LEU A 261 2.75 -7.24 1.51
N ALA A 262 1.70 -6.53 1.88
CA ALA A 262 1.08 -6.62 3.20
C ALA A 262 0.71 -8.06 3.58
N ALA A 263 -0.01 -8.75 2.69
CA ALA A 263 -0.44 -10.12 2.89
C ALA A 263 0.74 -11.07 3.08
N LYS A 264 1.81 -10.92 2.27
CA LYS A 264 3.02 -11.73 2.42
C LYS A 264 3.69 -11.51 3.76
N ILE A 265 3.90 -10.25 4.15
CA ILE A 265 4.54 -9.90 5.42
C ILE A 265 3.71 -10.43 6.59
N LEU A 266 2.39 -10.24 6.58
CA LEU A 266 1.53 -10.71 7.65
C LEU A 266 1.45 -12.24 7.72
N ALA A 267 1.47 -12.94 6.58
CA ALA A 267 1.57 -14.41 6.56
C ALA A 267 2.83 -14.88 7.28
N ASP A 268 3.99 -14.30 6.92
CA ASP A 268 5.27 -14.69 7.48
C ASP A 268 5.40 -14.33 8.96
N LEU A 269 4.88 -13.16 9.36
CA LEU A 269 4.89 -12.74 10.76
C LEU A 269 4.04 -13.65 11.63
N ARG A 270 2.88 -14.10 11.12
CA ARG A 270 2.04 -15.08 11.83
C ARG A 270 2.76 -16.41 11.99
N ASP A 271 3.39 -16.91 10.93
CA ASP A 271 4.19 -18.13 10.94
C ASP A 271 5.35 -18.03 11.95
N ALA A 272 6.10 -16.93 11.90
CA ALA A 272 7.21 -16.66 12.83
C ALA A 272 6.75 -16.52 14.30
N ALA A 273 5.50 -16.08 14.53
CA ALA A 273 4.91 -15.98 15.85
C ALA A 273 4.16 -17.26 16.29
N GLY A 274 4.12 -18.32 15.46
CA GLY A 274 3.37 -19.54 15.74
C GLY A 274 1.85 -19.34 15.80
N VAL A 275 1.34 -18.28 15.18
CA VAL A 275 -0.09 -17.96 15.15
C VAL A 275 -0.74 -18.68 13.98
N PRO A 276 -1.91 -19.33 14.15
CA PRO A 276 -2.58 -20.05 13.07
C PRO A 276 -2.78 -19.19 11.82
N ALA A 277 -2.72 -19.83 10.65
CA ALA A 277 -2.95 -19.13 9.39
C ALA A 277 -4.36 -18.51 9.33
N MET A 278 -4.48 -17.35 8.68
CA MET A 278 -5.78 -16.71 8.52
C MET A 278 -6.70 -17.54 7.59
N PRO A 279 -8.01 -17.56 7.86
CA PRO A 279 -8.97 -18.19 6.97
C PRO A 279 -9.11 -17.38 5.68
N ILE A 280 -9.10 -18.06 4.53
CA ILE A 280 -9.30 -17.46 3.21
C ILE A 280 -10.75 -17.74 2.76
N PRO A 281 -11.54 -16.72 2.40
CA PRO A 281 -12.92 -16.90 1.92
C PRO A 281 -12.97 -17.53 0.52
N ILE A 282 -13.97 -18.39 0.29
CA ILE A 282 -14.29 -18.98 -1.03
C ILE A 282 -15.66 -18.55 -1.56
N GLU A 283 -15.90 -18.73 -2.87
CA GLU A 283 -17.12 -18.28 -3.58
C GLU A 283 -18.42 -18.86 -3.00
N SER A 284 -18.37 -19.96 -2.24
CA SER A 284 -19.53 -20.58 -1.56
C SER A 284 -19.90 -19.94 -0.20
N GLY A 285 -19.16 -18.92 0.26
CA GLY A 285 -19.32 -18.35 1.60
C GLY A 285 -18.68 -19.18 2.71
N GLU A 286 -17.98 -20.27 2.35
CA GLU A 286 -17.15 -21.05 3.26
C GLU A 286 -15.74 -20.43 3.39
N THR A 287 -15.00 -20.83 4.42
CA THR A 287 -13.62 -20.39 4.66
C THR A 287 -12.70 -21.59 4.81
N ILE A 288 -11.49 -21.50 4.26
CA ILE A 288 -10.47 -22.55 4.36
C ILE A 288 -9.21 -21.93 4.98
N ASN A 289 -8.62 -22.59 5.98
CA ASN A 289 -7.33 -22.17 6.54
C ASN A 289 -6.24 -22.23 5.47
N ALA A 290 -5.47 -21.15 5.32
CA ALA A 290 -4.45 -21.05 4.28
C ALA A 290 -3.37 -22.16 4.36
N GLU A 291 -3.12 -22.67 5.57
CA GLU A 291 -2.18 -23.77 5.83
C GLU A 291 -2.60 -25.09 5.17
N ARG A 292 -3.90 -25.43 5.21
CA ARG A 292 -4.45 -26.62 4.52
C ARG A 292 -4.25 -26.57 3.01
N VAL A 293 -4.17 -25.38 2.43
CA VAL A 293 -4.00 -25.20 0.98
C VAL A 293 -2.54 -25.34 0.56
N ARG A 294 -1.59 -24.96 1.43
CA ARG A 294 -0.16 -25.21 1.19
C ARG A 294 0.16 -26.71 1.16
N PHE A 295 -0.40 -27.50 2.07
CA PHE A 295 -0.22 -28.96 2.09
C PHE A 295 -0.82 -29.71 0.88
N ASN A 296 -1.82 -29.14 0.22
CA ASN A 296 -2.42 -29.76 -0.97
C ASN A 296 -1.69 -29.44 -2.28
N ARG A 297 -0.56 -28.70 -2.23
CA ARG A 297 0.22 -28.29 -3.42
C ARG A 297 1.64 -28.86 -3.49
N THR A 298 2.05 -29.63 -2.48
CA THR A 298 3.26 -30.48 -2.48
C THR A 298 2.90 -31.89 -2.92
#